data_AF-A0A2W4JJ53-F1
#
_entry.id   AF-A0A2W4JJ53-F1
#
_cell.length_a   1.000
_cell.length_b   1.000
_cell.length_c   1.000
_cell.angle_alpha   90.00
_cell.angle_beta   90.00
_cell.angle_gamma   90.00
#
_symmetry.space_group_name_H-M   'P 1'
#
loop_
_entity.id
_entity.type
_entity.pdbx_description
1 polymer ?
#
loop_
_entity_poly.entity_id
_entity_poly.type
_entity_poly.pdbx_seq_one_letter_code
_entity_poly.pdbx_strand_id
1 'polypeptide(L)'
;VPQFGLAPPRGHAPRLAAADLQPKPAETGVSLSHLHSPVVSVREQAAIISSRLQRAGAATFRALVADAGALNVVVARFLALLELYRESLVAFDQMRSLGELTVRWTGPDDPVDIGASIDEFEGVADEQGAEGDRAQPGVAERADLDSPQEPTHPEAMTQEDGA
;
A
#
# COMPACT_ATOMS: atom_id res chain seq x y z
N VAL A 1 -48.73 -41.17 -25.55
CA VAL A 1 -48.15 -41.88 -24.39
C VAL A 1 -47.89 -43.33 -24.79
N PRO A 2 -46.65 -43.81 -24.64
CA PRO A 2 -46.21 -44.32 -23.35
C PRO A 2 -45.07 -43.53 -22.71
N GLN A 3 -45.13 -43.49 -21.40
CA GLN A 3 -44.25 -42.87 -20.42
C GLN A 3 -42.87 -43.55 -20.34
N PHE A 4 -41.77 -42.80 -20.49
CA PHE A 4 -40.44 -43.28 -20.11
C PHE A 4 -40.06 -42.62 -18.78
N GLY A 5 -40.40 -43.30 -17.68
CA GLY A 5 -39.97 -42.92 -16.35
C GLY A 5 -38.50 -43.29 -16.16
N LEU A 6 -37.60 -42.30 -16.20
CA LEU A 6 -36.28 -42.45 -15.61
C LEU A 6 -36.40 -42.24 -14.09
N ALA A 7 -36.53 -43.34 -13.36
CA ALA A 7 -36.15 -43.36 -11.96
C ALA A 7 -34.62 -43.18 -11.89
N PRO A 8 -34.08 -42.23 -11.11
CA PRO A 8 -32.64 -42.13 -10.92
C PRO A 8 -32.14 -43.38 -10.16
N PRO A 9 -31.01 -43.98 -10.55
CA PRO A 9 -30.41 -45.05 -9.78
C PRO A 9 -30.04 -44.54 -8.39
N ARG A 10 -30.54 -45.24 -7.35
CA ARG A 10 -30.06 -45.07 -5.98
C ARG A 10 -28.66 -45.67 -5.89
N GLY A 11 -27.64 -44.82 -5.97
CA GLY A 11 -26.25 -45.26 -5.91
C GLY A 11 -25.30 -44.10 -5.69
N HIS A 12 -24.85 -43.97 -4.44
CA HIS A 12 -23.66 -43.25 -3.96
C HIS A 12 -23.52 -41.77 -4.31
N ALA A 13 -23.93 -40.91 -3.37
CA ALA A 13 -23.40 -39.55 -3.30
C ALA A 13 -21.87 -39.62 -3.11
N PRO A 14 -21.06 -38.90 -3.92
CA PRO A 14 -19.66 -38.74 -3.60
C PRO A 14 -19.57 -37.96 -2.28
N ARG A 15 -19.12 -38.63 -1.23
CA ARG A 15 -18.70 -37.96 0.01
C ARG A 15 -17.45 -37.18 -0.34
N LEU A 16 -17.63 -35.92 -0.74
CA LEU A 16 -16.54 -34.95 -0.80
C LEU A 16 -16.00 -34.83 0.62
N ALA A 17 -14.82 -35.40 0.83
CA ALA A 17 -14.07 -35.28 2.05
C ALA A 17 -13.66 -33.80 2.21
N ALA A 18 -14.47 -33.05 2.94
CA ALA A 18 -14.10 -31.76 3.49
C ALA A 18 -13.15 -31.98 4.67
N ALA A 19 -11.95 -32.47 4.38
CA ALA A 19 -10.94 -32.76 5.38
C ALA A 19 -9.54 -32.55 4.79
N ASP A 20 -9.29 -31.37 4.22
CA ASP A 20 -7.90 -30.85 4.07
C ASP A 20 -7.83 -29.33 3.80
N LEU A 21 -8.85 -28.59 4.24
CA LEU A 21 -8.82 -27.12 4.30
C LEU A 21 -8.38 -26.64 5.69
N GLN A 22 -7.47 -27.36 6.34
CA GLN A 22 -6.80 -26.83 7.54
C GLN A 22 -5.74 -25.85 7.04
N PRO A 23 -5.90 -24.52 7.20
CA PRO A 23 -4.81 -23.61 6.93
C PRO A 23 -3.66 -24.00 7.84
N LYS A 24 -2.50 -24.26 7.23
CA LYS A 24 -1.25 -24.50 7.97
C LYS A 24 -1.10 -23.38 9.02
N PRO A 25 -0.81 -23.69 10.29
CA PRO A 25 -0.60 -22.66 11.31
C PRO A 25 0.36 -21.63 10.75
N ALA A 26 -0.05 -20.35 10.83
CA ALA A 26 0.63 -19.22 10.20
C ALA A 26 1.97 -18.94 10.91
N GLU A 27 2.92 -19.85 10.74
CA GLU A 27 4.31 -19.67 11.10
C GLU A 27 4.99 -18.95 9.95
N THR A 28 4.72 -17.65 9.83
CA THR A 28 5.57 -16.58 9.31
C THR A 28 4.64 -15.38 9.20
N GLY A 29 4.51 -14.62 10.29
CA GLY A 29 3.94 -13.29 10.20
C GLY A 29 4.69 -12.54 9.12
N VAL A 30 3.98 -12.08 8.09
CA VAL A 30 4.56 -11.17 7.11
C VAL A 30 4.91 -9.91 7.89
N SER A 31 6.21 -9.65 8.09
CA SER A 31 6.66 -8.43 8.75
C SER A 31 6.18 -7.23 7.93
N LEU A 32 5.13 -6.58 8.43
CA LEU A 32 4.61 -5.30 7.92
C LEU A 32 5.62 -4.16 8.12
N SER A 33 6.79 -4.42 8.70
CA SER A 33 7.91 -3.49 8.84
C SER A 33 8.42 -2.93 7.51
N HIS A 34 8.13 -3.58 6.37
CA HIS A 34 8.45 -3.05 5.04
C HIS A 34 7.46 -1.98 4.56
N LEU A 35 6.30 -1.82 5.22
CA LEU A 35 5.31 -0.76 4.93
C LEU A 35 5.76 0.63 5.43
N HIS A 36 6.98 0.75 5.95
CA HIS A 36 7.63 2.02 6.30
C HIS A 36 8.88 2.29 5.44
N SER A 37 9.06 1.58 4.32
CA SER A 37 10.05 2.03 3.33
C SER A 37 9.65 3.45 2.89
N PRO A 38 10.58 4.42 2.87
CA PRO A 38 10.28 5.74 2.35
C PRO A 38 9.66 5.56 0.96
N VAL A 39 8.40 5.99 0.84
CA VAL A 39 7.59 5.79 -0.36
C VAL A 39 8.33 6.47 -1.51
N VAL A 40 8.75 5.68 -2.50
CA VAL A 40 9.43 6.23 -3.67
C VAL A 40 8.39 7.01 -4.47
N SER A 41 8.55 8.33 -4.54
CA SER A 41 7.62 9.19 -5.25
C SER A 41 7.72 8.99 -6.76
N VAL A 42 6.59 8.67 -7.41
CA VAL A 42 6.50 8.52 -8.87
C VAL A 42 6.84 9.84 -9.56
N ARG A 43 6.37 10.97 -9.01
CA ARG A 43 6.66 12.33 -9.49
C ARG A 43 8.17 12.61 -9.51
N GLU A 44 8.87 12.25 -8.43
CA GLU A 44 10.32 12.41 -8.37
C GLU A 44 11.03 11.53 -9.42
N GLN A 45 10.58 10.27 -9.56
CA GLN A 45 11.14 9.38 -10.59
C GLN A 45 10.88 9.91 -12.01
N ALA A 46 9.73 10.51 -12.27
CA ALA A 46 9.42 11.11 -13.57
C ALA A 46 10.37 12.26 -13.91
N ALA A 47 10.68 13.14 -12.94
CA ALA A 47 11.64 14.22 -13.13
C ALA A 47 13.06 13.71 -13.44
N ILE A 48 13.49 12.63 -12.77
CA ILE A 48 14.80 12.00 -13.03
C ILE A 48 14.83 11.40 -14.44
N ILE A 49 13.78 10.67 -14.82
CA ILE A 49 13.71 9.97 -16.11
C ILE A 49 13.55 10.95 -17.28
N SER A 50 12.71 11.97 -17.15
CA SER A 50 12.54 13.01 -18.18
C SER A 50 13.86 13.75 -18.43
N SER A 51 14.57 14.13 -17.37
CA SER A 51 15.88 14.78 -17.47
C SER A 51 16.91 13.91 -18.20
N ARG A 52 16.91 12.59 -17.94
CA ARG A 52 17.79 11.64 -18.65
C ARG A 52 17.40 11.48 -20.12
N LEU A 53 16.11 11.38 -20.41
CA LEU A 53 15.59 11.22 -21.77
C LEU A 53 15.75 12.47 -22.62
N GLN A 54 15.58 13.67 -22.06
CA GLN A 54 15.86 14.93 -22.75
C GLN A 54 17.31 15.01 -23.23
N ARG A 55 18.27 14.58 -22.39
CA ARG A 55 19.69 14.56 -22.77
C ARG A 55 20.06 13.48 -23.78
N ALA A 56 19.45 12.29 -23.67
CA ALA A 56 19.80 11.14 -24.48
C ALA A 56 18.98 11.03 -25.78
N GLY A 57 17.82 11.67 -25.86
CA GLY A 57 16.81 11.51 -26.91
C GLY A 57 16.05 10.19 -26.85
N ALA A 58 16.75 9.07 -26.59
CA ALA A 58 16.15 7.76 -26.37
C ALA A 58 17.00 6.89 -25.43
N ALA A 59 16.35 5.94 -24.73
CA ALA A 59 17.01 4.96 -23.89
C ALA A 59 16.16 3.69 -23.75
N THR A 60 16.78 2.56 -23.47
CA THR A 60 16.04 1.33 -23.13
C THR A 60 15.55 1.39 -21.68
N PHE A 61 14.42 0.74 -21.38
CA PHE A 61 13.91 0.62 -20.01
C PHE A 61 14.98 0.03 -19.08
N ARG A 62 15.76 -0.95 -19.57
CA ARG A 62 16.84 -1.59 -18.81
C ARG A 62 17.95 -0.60 -18.43
N ALA A 63 18.29 0.35 -19.31
CA ALA A 63 19.21 1.43 -19.00
C ALA A 63 18.61 2.44 -18.01
N LEU A 64 17.32 2.75 -18.16
CA LEU A 64 16.59 3.67 -17.28
C LEU A 64 16.43 3.14 -15.85
N VAL A 65 16.55 1.83 -15.61
CA VAL A 65 16.47 1.20 -14.28
C VAL A 65 17.80 0.64 -13.79
N ALA A 66 18.91 0.87 -14.50
CA ALA A 66 20.20 0.26 -14.18
C ALA A 66 20.76 0.65 -12.80
N ASP A 67 20.43 1.85 -12.32
CA ASP A 67 20.81 2.38 -11.00
C ASP A 67 19.74 2.15 -9.92
N ALA A 68 18.67 1.41 -10.22
CA ALA A 68 17.63 1.10 -9.24
C ALA A 68 18.16 0.07 -8.23
N GLY A 69 18.39 0.50 -6.98
CA GLY A 69 18.89 -0.37 -5.91
C GLY A 69 17.85 -1.33 -5.32
N ALA A 70 16.57 -1.17 -5.67
CA ALA A 70 15.48 -1.97 -5.15
C ALA A 70 14.30 -2.05 -6.14
N LEU A 71 13.47 -3.09 -6.00
CA LEU A 71 12.35 -3.35 -6.90
C LEU A 71 11.31 -2.23 -6.91
N ASN A 72 11.04 -1.61 -5.75
CA ASN A 72 10.13 -0.47 -5.65
C ASN A 72 10.55 0.71 -6.54
N VAL A 73 11.85 0.98 -6.69
CA VAL A 73 12.37 2.02 -7.60
C VAL A 73 12.14 1.63 -9.05
N VAL A 74 12.32 0.35 -9.42
CA VAL A 74 12.03 -0.15 -10.77
C VAL A 74 10.54 0.04 -11.10
N VAL A 75 9.66 -0.34 -10.18
CA VAL A 75 8.20 -0.20 -10.35
C VAL A 75 7.82 1.29 -10.42
N ALA A 76 8.35 2.14 -9.53
CA ALA A 76 8.08 3.57 -9.56
C ALA A 76 8.54 4.22 -10.87
N ARG A 77 9.69 3.82 -11.43
CA ARG A 77 10.14 4.29 -12.75
C ARG A 77 9.26 3.81 -13.88
N PHE A 78 8.73 2.60 -13.78
CA PHE A 78 7.76 2.10 -14.76
C PHE A 78 6.47 2.94 -14.71
N LEU A 79 5.92 3.17 -13.52
CA LEU A 79 4.75 4.03 -13.35
C LEU A 79 5.01 5.47 -13.84
N ALA A 80 6.18 6.02 -13.56
CA ALA A 80 6.59 7.33 -14.05
C ALA A 80 6.65 7.39 -15.58
N LEU A 81 7.11 6.32 -16.24
CA LEU A 81 7.10 6.24 -17.70
C LEU A 81 5.68 6.18 -18.27
N LEU A 82 4.76 5.46 -17.62
CA LEU A 82 3.36 5.41 -18.02
C LEU A 82 2.70 6.80 -17.88
N GLU A 83 3.06 7.53 -16.83
CA GLU A 83 2.59 8.89 -16.61
C GLU A 83 3.12 9.86 -17.69
N LEU A 84 4.42 9.83 -17.97
CA LEU A 84 5.00 10.62 -19.06
C LEU A 84 4.38 10.29 -20.43
N TYR A 85 4.01 9.03 -20.65
CA TYR A 85 3.31 8.61 -21.86
C TYR A 85 1.87 9.14 -21.90
N ARG A 86 1.17 9.15 -20.75
CA ARG A 86 -0.15 9.75 -20.61
C ARG A 86 -0.15 11.23 -20.98
N GLU A 87 0.93 11.94 -20.65
CA GLU A 87 1.16 13.35 -21.02
C GLU A 87 1.72 13.54 -22.45
N SER A 88 1.91 12.46 -23.23
CA SER A 88 2.50 12.51 -24.58
C SER A 88 3.95 13.03 -24.67
N LEU A 89 4.69 12.94 -23.56
CA LEU A 89 6.08 13.42 -23.47
C LEU A 89 7.11 12.34 -23.82
N VAL A 90 6.68 11.09 -23.87
CA VAL A 90 7.50 9.98 -24.35
C VAL A 90 6.72 9.08 -25.30
N ALA A 91 7.44 8.37 -26.15
CA ALA A 91 6.92 7.28 -26.96
C ALA A 91 7.65 5.96 -26.65
N PHE A 92 6.92 4.86 -26.78
CA PHE A 92 7.45 3.51 -26.59
C PHE A 92 7.62 2.78 -27.92
N ASP A 93 8.71 2.02 -28.03
CA ASP A 93 8.97 1.09 -29.13
C ASP A 93 9.31 -0.29 -28.56
N GLN A 94 8.49 -1.30 -28.91
CA GLN A 94 8.65 -2.68 -28.46
C GLN A 94 8.26 -3.66 -29.59
N MET A 95 9.27 -4.36 -30.13
CA MET A 95 9.11 -5.25 -31.29
C MET A 95 8.39 -6.57 -30.98
N ARG A 96 8.51 -7.07 -29.74
CA ARG A 96 7.85 -8.31 -29.28
C ARG A 96 7.30 -8.11 -27.88
N SER A 97 6.20 -8.77 -27.55
CA SER A 97 5.63 -8.76 -26.19
C SER A 97 6.69 -9.15 -25.16
N LEU A 98 6.83 -8.32 -24.11
CA LEU A 98 7.86 -8.48 -23.06
C LEU A 98 9.30 -8.52 -23.60
N GLY A 99 9.52 -8.05 -24.82
CA GLY A 99 10.84 -7.81 -25.38
C GLY A 99 11.46 -6.52 -24.85
N GLU A 100 12.56 -6.12 -25.46
CA GLU A 100 13.19 -4.84 -25.17
C GLU A 100 12.21 -3.69 -25.38
N LEU A 101 12.13 -2.79 -24.40
CA LEU A 101 11.31 -1.59 -24.42
C LEU A 101 12.22 -0.38 -24.58
N THR A 102 12.16 0.27 -25.73
CA THR A 102 12.86 1.53 -25.99
C THR A 102 11.90 2.70 -25.73
N VAL A 103 12.40 3.71 -25.02
CA VAL A 103 11.66 4.93 -24.69
C VAL A 103 12.32 6.09 -25.42
N ARG A 104 11.54 6.86 -26.17
CA ARG A 104 11.99 8.06 -26.90
C ARG A 104 11.35 9.31 -26.31
N TRP A 105 12.13 10.37 -26.12
CA TRP A 105 11.61 11.68 -25.75
C TRP A 105 10.81 12.28 -26.90
N THR A 106 9.60 12.76 -26.61
CA THR A 106 8.73 13.47 -27.57
C THR A 106 8.27 14.83 -27.05
N GLY A 107 8.63 15.18 -25.81
CA GLY A 107 8.38 16.50 -25.25
C GLY A 107 9.27 17.60 -25.88
N PRO A 108 9.08 18.86 -25.46
CA PRO A 108 9.86 19.98 -25.96
C PRO A 108 11.35 19.86 -25.56
N ASP A 109 12.23 20.54 -26.30
CA ASP A 109 13.67 20.59 -26.01
C ASP A 109 13.98 21.43 -24.76
N ASP A 110 13.09 22.37 -24.40
CA ASP A 110 13.20 23.16 -23.18
C ASP A 110 12.82 22.34 -21.94
N PRO A 111 13.51 22.52 -20.80
CA PRO A 111 13.24 21.80 -19.57
C PRO A 111 11.84 22.13 -19.05
N VAL A 112 10.93 21.17 -19.13
CA VAL A 112 9.58 21.25 -18.55
C VAL A 112 9.62 20.81 -17.09
N ASP A 113 8.99 21.58 -16.20
CA ASP A 113 8.71 21.11 -14.84
C ASP A 113 7.55 20.11 -14.85
N ILE A 114 7.88 18.85 -15.13
CA ILE A 114 6.97 17.71 -15.10
C ILE A 114 6.38 17.51 -13.69
N GLY A 115 7.12 17.92 -12.66
CA GLY A 115 6.73 17.65 -11.28
C GLY A 115 5.34 18.20 -10.99
N ALA A 116 5.05 19.43 -11.40
CA ALA A 116 3.78 20.09 -11.08
C ALA A 116 2.55 19.48 -11.77
N SER A 117 2.73 18.68 -12.81
CA SER A 117 1.62 18.11 -13.62
C SER A 117 1.22 16.70 -13.20
N ILE A 118 2.08 15.99 -12.47
CA ILE A 118 1.83 14.61 -12.05
C ILE A 118 1.00 14.57 -10.76
N ASP A 119 -0.23 14.08 -10.88
CA ASP A 119 -1.06 13.68 -9.74
C ASP A 119 -0.34 12.56 -8.97
N GLU A 120 -0.11 12.79 -7.68
CA GLU A 120 0.61 11.85 -6.82
C GLU A 120 -0.25 10.58 -6.66
N PHE A 121 0.22 9.45 -7.20
CA PHE A 121 -0.49 8.18 -7.08
C PHE A 121 -0.45 7.70 -5.62
N GLU A 122 -1.49 8.03 -4.87
CA GLU A 122 -1.77 7.49 -3.55
C GLU A 122 -2.43 6.12 -3.72
N GLY A 123 -1.73 5.05 -3.34
CA GLY A 123 -2.25 3.69 -3.47
C GLY A 123 -3.61 3.53 -2.79
N VAL A 124 -4.49 2.71 -3.38
CA VAL A 124 -5.80 2.40 -2.79
C VAL A 124 -5.61 1.83 -1.38
N ALA A 125 -6.06 2.56 -0.36
CA ALA A 125 -6.27 2.02 0.96
C ALA A 125 -7.47 1.07 0.89
N ASP A 126 -7.28 -0.21 1.20
CA ASP A 126 -8.35 -1.21 1.25
C ASP A 126 -9.40 -0.84 2.32
N GLU A 127 -10.59 -0.38 1.90
CA GLU A 127 -11.73 -0.08 2.79
C GLU A 127 -12.53 -1.33 3.21
N GLN A 128 -11.95 -2.31 3.90
CA GLN A 128 -12.74 -3.45 4.40
C GLN A 128 -12.62 -3.71 5.90
N GLY A 129 -13.68 -3.31 6.63
CA GLY A 129 -14.12 -4.03 7.84
C GLY A 129 -14.43 -3.19 9.08
N ALA A 130 -15.38 -2.25 9.02
CA ALA A 130 -15.98 -1.70 10.24
C ALA A 130 -17.51 -1.56 10.10
N GLU A 131 -18.19 -2.71 10.06
CA GLU A 131 -19.62 -2.79 10.34
C GLU A 131 -19.86 -3.95 11.31
N GLY A 132 -20.42 -3.63 12.48
CA GLY A 132 -21.06 -4.60 13.38
C GLY A 132 -20.27 -5.03 14.61
N ASP A 133 -20.35 -4.27 15.70
CA ASP A 133 -20.96 -4.85 16.90
C ASP A 133 -21.72 -3.79 17.70
N ARG A 134 -23.03 -3.99 17.80
CA ARG A 134 -23.97 -3.18 18.55
C ARG A 134 -24.37 -4.00 19.77
N ALA A 135 -23.82 -3.68 20.94
CA ALA A 135 -24.32 -4.17 22.22
C ALA A 135 -24.51 -3.00 23.20
N GLN A 136 -25.77 -2.64 23.45
CA GLN A 136 -26.23 -1.91 24.65
C GLN A 136 -26.94 -2.93 25.57
N PRO A 137 -27.39 -2.60 26.81
CA PRO A 137 -26.79 -1.83 27.91
C PRO A 137 -26.92 -2.58 29.28
N GLY A 138 -26.36 -2.03 30.37
CA GLY A 138 -26.58 -2.55 31.74
C GLY A 138 -26.41 -1.49 32.84
N VAL A 139 -27.54 -1.09 33.43
CA VAL A 139 -27.83 -0.28 34.63
C VAL A 139 -26.99 -0.65 35.86
N ALA A 140 -26.81 0.08 36.98
CA ALA A 140 -27.01 1.43 37.51
C ALA A 140 -26.34 1.42 38.91
N GLU A 141 -25.85 2.53 39.45
CA GLU A 141 -26.05 2.88 40.88
C GLU A 141 -25.72 4.36 41.11
N ARG A 142 -26.58 5.04 41.86
CA ARG A 142 -26.49 6.45 42.23
C ARG A 142 -26.16 6.54 43.72
N ALA A 143 -25.21 7.39 44.11
CA ALA A 143 -24.98 7.93 45.48
C ALA A 143 -23.55 8.52 45.52
N ASP A 144 -23.16 9.66 46.10
CA ASP A 144 -23.78 10.78 46.80
C ASP A 144 -22.72 11.91 46.81
N LEU A 145 -23.14 13.18 46.79
CA LEU A 145 -22.29 14.33 47.15
C LEU A 145 -22.53 14.67 48.63
N ASP A 146 -21.47 14.72 49.46
CA ASP A 146 -21.27 15.74 50.53
C ASP A 146 -19.94 15.55 51.34
N SER A 147 -18.93 16.40 51.03
CA SER A 147 -17.98 17.18 51.89
C SER A 147 -17.10 16.52 53.01
N PRO A 148 -16.21 17.26 53.73
CA PRO A 148 -14.82 17.67 53.36
C PRO A 148 -13.73 17.42 54.47
N GLN A 149 -12.41 17.36 54.17
CA GLN A 149 -11.31 17.76 55.10
C GLN A 149 -9.97 18.13 54.41
N GLU A 150 -9.44 19.28 54.79
CA GLU A 150 -8.08 19.83 54.58
C GLU A 150 -7.20 19.51 55.83
N PRO A 151 -5.96 20.03 55.97
CA PRO A 151 -4.71 19.92 55.20
C PRO A 151 -3.69 19.01 55.93
N THR A 152 -2.51 18.74 55.36
CA THR A 152 -1.23 18.80 56.10
C THR A 152 -0.02 18.63 55.17
N HIS A 153 0.82 19.65 55.19
CA HIS A 153 2.20 19.67 54.70
C HIS A 153 3.05 18.68 55.51
N PRO A 154 4.18 18.18 54.98
CA PRO A 154 5.42 18.83 55.36
C PRO A 154 6.46 19.03 54.25
N GLU A 155 7.04 20.23 54.30
CA GLU A 155 8.25 20.71 53.66
C GLU A 155 9.44 19.88 54.16
N ALA A 156 10.30 19.47 53.23
CA ALA A 156 11.54 18.79 53.56
C ALA A 156 12.51 19.76 54.25
N MET A 157 12.96 19.35 55.44
CA MET A 157 14.13 19.82 56.17
C MET A 157 15.33 20.12 55.25
N THR A 158 15.94 21.29 55.44
CA THR A 158 17.41 21.42 55.41
C THR A 158 17.80 22.40 56.51
N GLN A 159 18.27 21.78 57.58
CA GLN A 159 18.98 22.34 58.72
C GLN A 159 20.45 22.38 58.35
N GLU A 160 21.13 23.51 58.52
CA GLU A 160 22.57 23.58 58.89
C GLU A 160 22.81 24.84 59.75
N ASP A 161 22.83 24.60 61.05
CA ASP A 161 23.43 25.38 62.15
C ASP A 161 24.98 25.23 62.04
N GLY A 162 25.86 26.13 62.44
CA GLY A 162 25.82 27.23 63.38
C GLY A 162 27.24 27.82 63.51
N ALA A 163 27.38 28.78 64.41
CA ALA A 163 28.65 29.37 64.85
C ALA A 163 29.00 28.85 66.26
#